data_AF-A0A7X7F3G6-F1
#
_entry.id   AF-A0A7X7F3G6-F1
#
_cell.length_a   1.000
_cell.length_b   1.000
_cell.length_c   1.000
_cell.angle_alpha   90.00
_cell.angle_beta   90.00
_cell.angle_gamma   90.00
#
_symmetry.space_group_name_H-M   'P 1'
#
loop_
_entity.id
_entity.type
_entity.pdbx_description
1 polymer ?
#
loop_
_entity_poly.entity_id
_entity_poly.type
_entity_poly.pdbx_seq_one_letter_code
_entity_poly.pdbx_strand_id
1 'polypeptide(L)' 'ITVDQGTSTLVGNDAEKLRTLLEAVLDGTYKQGECPELWDGHAAERIARILVEKG' A
#
# COMPACT_ATOMS: atom_id res chain seq x y z
N ILE A 1 -3.72 4.10 -3.79
CA ILE A 1 -3.28 2.68 -3.79
C ILE A 1 -2.87 2.22 -2.40
N THR A 2 -1.73 2.63 -1.83
CA THR A 2 -1.30 2.12 -0.51
C THR A 2 -2.21 2.49 0.65
N VAL A 3 -2.94 3.61 0.52
CA VAL A 3 -3.97 4.02 1.48
C VAL A 3 -5.29 3.27 1.27
N ASP A 4 -5.70 3.12 0.02
CA ASP A 4 -7.03 2.59 -0.33
C ASP A 4 -7.07 1.05 -0.34
N GLN A 5 -6.05 0.43 -0.93
CA GLN A 5 -5.90 -1.03 -1.06
C GLN A 5 -4.93 -1.61 -0.02
N GLY A 6 -3.89 -0.85 0.34
CA GLY A 6 -2.91 -1.27 1.34
C GLY A 6 -3.33 -0.98 2.79
N THR A 7 -2.42 -1.24 3.72
CA THR A 7 -2.62 -1.00 5.15
C THR A 7 -2.26 0.43 5.59
N SER A 8 -1.74 1.30 4.70
CA SER A 8 -1.33 2.66 5.10
C SER A 8 -2.52 3.55 5.41
N THR A 9 -2.45 4.39 6.45
CA THR A 9 -3.47 5.43 6.70
C THR A 9 -2.79 6.78 6.86
N LEU A 10 -3.27 7.79 6.12
CA LEU A 10 -2.81 9.17 6.30
C LEU A 10 -3.46 9.77 7.54
N VAL A 11 -2.64 9.98 8.57
CA VAL A 11 -3.08 10.50 9.86
C VAL A 11 -3.08 12.05 9.88
N GLY A 12 -2.17 12.67 9.12
CA GLY A 12 -1.95 14.12 9.20
C GLY A 12 -1.30 14.52 10.53
N ASN A 13 -1.53 15.75 10.98
CA ASN A 13 -1.02 16.27 12.25
C ASN A 13 -2.02 16.11 13.40
N ASP A 14 -2.70 14.97 13.47
CA ASP A 14 -3.70 14.66 14.48
C ASP A 14 -3.17 13.58 15.43
N ALA A 15 -2.78 13.99 16.63
CA ALA A 15 -2.21 13.10 17.64
C ALA A 15 -3.24 12.12 18.22
N GLU A 16 -4.50 12.53 18.33
CA GLU A 16 -5.58 11.67 18.83
C GLU A 16 -5.87 10.55 17.83
N LYS A 17 -5.97 10.91 16.55
CA LYS A 17 -6.15 9.95 15.46
C LYS A 17 -4.96 8.98 15.34
N LEU A 18 -3.73 9.47 15.53
CA LEU A 18 -2.54 8.62 15.56
C LEU A 18 -2.65 7.56 16.65
N ARG A 19 -2.97 7.97 17.87
CA ARG A 19 -3.07 7.07 19.02
C ARG A 19 -4.13 6.00 18.79
N THR A 20 -5.34 6.38 18.38
CA THR A 20 -6.43 5.43 18.12
C THR A 20 -6.07 4.40 17.06
N LEU A 21 -5.43 4.82 15.95
CA LEU A 21 -5.04 3.90 14.89
C LEU A 21 -3.88 2.99 15.31
N LEU A 22 -2.97 3.49 16.15
CA LEU A 22 -1.89 2.70 16.71
C LEU A 22 -2.41 1.62 17.66
N GLU A 23 -3.36 1.95 18.53
CA GLU A 23 -4.03 0.99 19.42
C GLU A 23 -4.69 -0.13 18.60
N ALA A 24 -5.44 0.23 17.54
CA ALA A 24 -6.03 -0.77 16.66
C ALA A 24 -4.99 -1.70 15.99
N VAL A 25 -3.80 -1.19 15.66
CA VAL A 25 -2.70 -2.03 15.12
C VAL A 25 -2.21 -3.02 16.17
N LEU A 26 -1.99 -2.54 17.40
CA LEU A 26 -1.52 -3.39 18.51
C LEU A 26 -2.55 -4.45 18.90
N ASP A 27 -3.83 -4.10 18.86
CA ASP A 27 -4.94 -5.01 19.16
C ASP A 27 -5.27 -5.97 18.01
N GLY A 28 -4.60 -5.83 16.85
CA GLY A 28 -4.84 -6.66 15.67
C GLY A 28 -6.19 -6.40 14.99
N THR A 29 -6.87 -5.30 15.33
CA THR A 29 -8.18 -4.90 14.78
C THR A 29 -8.07 -3.88 13.66
N TYR A 30 -6.85 -3.46 13.34
CA TYR A 30 -6.57 -2.53 12.26
C TYR A 30 -6.91 -3.10 10.88
N LYS A 31 -7.10 -2.21 9.91
CA LYS A 31 -7.55 -2.57 8.57
C LYS A 31 -6.61 -3.60 7.91
N GLN A 32 -7.22 -4.58 7.26
CA GLN A 32 -6.54 -5.53 6.39
C GLN A 32 -6.44 -4.93 4.99
N GLY A 33 -5.24 -4.97 4.41
CA GLY A 33 -5.01 -4.57 3.03
C GLY A 33 -4.96 -5.78 2.11
N GLU A 34 -4.99 -5.51 0.81
CA GLU A 34 -4.77 -6.47 -0.26
C GLU A 34 -3.52 -6.08 -1.07
N CYS A 35 -2.93 -7.07 -1.76
CA CYS A 35 -1.87 -6.79 -2.70
C CYS A 35 -2.47 -6.21 -3.98
N PRO A 36 -2.08 -4.99 -4.41
CA PRO A 36 -2.57 -4.41 -5.67
C PRO A 36 -2.25 -5.31 -6.87
N GLU A 37 -3.12 -5.31 -7.87
CA GLU A 37 -3.08 -6.20 -9.05
C GLU A 37 -1.70 -6.31 -9.73
N LEU A 38 -0.97 -5.20 -9.87
CA LEU A 38 0.32 -5.15 -10.57
C LEU A 38 1.55 -5.20 -9.65
N TRP A 39 1.35 -5.47 -8.36
CA TRP A 39 2.42 -5.62 -7.37
C TRP A 39 2.84 -7.09 -7.23
N ASP A 40 2.79 -7.81 -8.34
CA ASP A 40 3.13 -9.22 -8.50
C ASP A 40 4.64 -9.49 -8.58
N GLY A 41 5.48 -8.48 -8.41
CA GLY A 41 6.94 -8.59 -8.53
C GLY A 41 7.50 -8.58 -9.95
N HIS A 42 6.67 -8.52 -10.99
CA HIS A 42 7.11 -8.64 -12.40
C HIS A 42 7.21 -7.29 -13.13
N ALA A 43 7.47 -6.21 -12.38
CA ALA A 43 7.53 -4.87 -12.95
C ALA A 43 8.68 -4.72 -13.96
N ALA A 44 9.84 -5.32 -13.68
CA ALA A 44 11.01 -5.24 -14.53
C ALA A 44 10.77 -5.89 -15.91
N GLU A 45 10.16 -7.06 -15.93
CA GLU A 45 9.82 -7.83 -17.14
C GLU A 45 8.83 -7.07 -18.02
N ARG A 46 7.82 -6.43 -17.41
CA ARG A 46 6.87 -5.58 -18.13
C ARG A 46 7.55 -4.35 -18.74
N ILE A 47 8.42 -3.68 -17.98
CA ILE A 47 9.15 -2.51 -18.45
C ILE A 47 10.08 -2.88 -19.61
N ALA A 48 10.87 -3.95 -19.46
CA ALA A 48 11.81 -4.40 -20.48
C ALA A 48 11.09 -4.72 -21.81
N ARG A 49 9.92 -5.37 -21.74
CA ARG A 49 9.10 -5.67 -22.92
C ARG A 49 8.70 -4.42 -23.70
N ILE A 50 8.22 -3.39 -23.00
CA ILE A 50 7.82 -2.13 -23.64
C ILE A 50 9.02 -1.44 -24.31
N LEU A 51 10.20 -1.49 -23.68
CA LEU A 51 11.40 -0.87 -24.24
C LEU A 51 11.87 -1.59 -25.52
N VAL A 52 11.77 -2.92 -25.56
CA VAL A 52 12.11 -3.73 -26.74
C VAL A 52 11.08 -3.55 -27.86
N GLU A 53 9.79 -3.46 -27.54
CA GLU A 53 8.71 -3.28 -28.53
C GLU A 53 8.68 -1.89 -29.17
N LYS A 54 9.25 -0.88 -28.50
CA LYS A 54 9.28 0.52 -28.99
C LYS A 54 10.62 0.93 -29.63
N GLY A 55 11.64 0.08 -29.57
CA GLY A 55 12.95 0.30 -30.20
C GLY A 55 13.02 -0.35 -31.57
#